data_AF-A0A4Y2IWZ5-F1
#
_entry.id   AF-A0A4Y2IWZ5-F1
#
_cell.length_a   1.000
_cell.length_b   1.000
_cell.length_c   1.000
_cell.angle_alpha   90.00
_cell.angle_beta   90.00
_cell.angle_gamma   90.00
#
_symmetry.space_group_name_H-M   'P 1'
#
loop_
_entity.id
_entity.type
_entity.pdbx_description
1 polymer ?
#
loop_
_entity_poly.entity_id
_entity_poly.type
_entity_poly.pdbx_seq_one_letter_code
_entity_poly.pdbx_strand_id
1 'polypeptide(L)'
;MTHVHAFLAVDKLLKDLTKCDEPFDGKIILLGGDFRQVLPVILRGSQSLTVSSCIKKHRLWSDFFVMKLTENIRAFDSEKEFASWLLHVGEGESGEKIQLPPFCYPEIQDPVQQLFSDIDFKTVTPEELKGRAILTVTNDLSMQINNLVLECMPGNEVIYESIDNIVSNNPQDQLAYTEEFLNSLTPTGMPPHKLR
;
A
#
# COMPACT_ATOMS: atom_id res chain seq x y z
N MET A 1 -5.87 0.98 3.77
CA MET A 1 -6.91 0.71 4.77
C MET A 1 -7.12 1.93 5.64
N THR A 2 -8.37 2.26 5.98
CA THR A 2 -8.73 3.57 6.52
C THR A 2 -8.84 3.53 8.05
N HIS A 3 -8.23 4.52 8.71
CA HIS A 3 -8.34 4.70 10.14
C HIS A 3 -9.77 5.01 10.58
N VAL A 4 -10.23 4.49 11.71
CA VAL A 4 -11.59 4.70 12.24
C VAL A 4 -12.00 6.17 12.30
N HIS A 5 -11.06 7.07 12.65
CA HIS A 5 -11.32 8.51 12.73
C HIS A 5 -11.79 9.14 11.43
N ALA A 6 -11.43 8.61 10.25
CA ALA A 6 -11.96 9.14 9.00
C ALA A 6 -13.48 8.93 8.92
N PHE A 7 -13.98 7.77 9.35
CA PHE A 7 -15.42 7.49 9.41
C PHE A 7 -16.12 8.37 10.44
N LEU A 8 -15.49 8.60 11.60
CA LEU A 8 -16.04 9.50 12.64
C LEU A 8 -16.08 10.96 12.18
N ALA A 9 -15.07 11.40 11.43
CA ALA A 9 -15.04 12.74 10.88
C ALA A 9 -16.19 12.94 9.87
N VAL A 10 -16.43 11.95 9.01
CA VAL A 10 -17.57 11.98 8.07
C VAL A 10 -18.91 11.93 8.81
N ASP A 11 -19.09 11.02 9.77
CA ASP A 11 -20.30 10.94 10.60
C ASP A 11 -20.59 12.29 11.28
N LYS A 12 -19.59 12.84 11.96
CA LYS A 12 -19.71 14.12 12.65
C LYS A 12 -20.03 15.27 11.69
N LEU A 13 -19.30 15.35 10.56
CA LEU A 13 -19.53 16.40 9.57
C LEU A 13 -20.97 16.37 9.04
N LEU A 14 -21.49 15.18 8.70
CA LEU A 14 -22.85 15.05 8.20
C LEU A 14 -23.89 15.49 9.24
N LYS A 15 -23.72 15.08 10.50
CA LYS A 15 -24.58 15.50 11.62
C LYS A 15 -24.52 17.01 11.85
N ASP A 16 -23.32 17.58 11.81
CA ASP A 16 -23.10 19.02 12.00
C ASP A 16 -23.78 19.85 10.89
N LEU A 17 -23.76 19.37 9.65
CA LEU A 17 -24.37 20.04 8.50
C LEU A 17 -25.90 19.98 8.51
N THR A 18 -26.47 18.87 8.97
CA THR A 18 -27.90 18.55 8.83
C THR A 18 -28.71 18.70 10.10
N LYS A 19 -28.01 18.82 11.25
CA LYS A 19 -28.60 18.92 12.59
C LYS A 19 -29.45 17.69 12.97
N CYS A 20 -29.02 16.52 12.50
CA CYS A 20 -29.60 15.23 12.81
C CYS A 20 -28.56 14.37 13.54
N ASP A 21 -28.91 13.75 14.66
CA ASP A 21 -27.96 12.97 15.48
C ASP A 21 -27.89 11.48 15.11
N GLU A 22 -28.70 11.04 14.14
CA GLU A 22 -28.67 9.68 13.60
C GLU A 22 -27.30 9.37 12.97
N PRO A 23 -26.79 8.12 13.04
CA PRO A 23 -25.55 7.73 12.37
C PRO A 23 -25.55 8.17 10.90
N PHE A 24 -24.50 8.90 10.52
CA PHE A 24 -24.31 9.51 9.22
C PHE A 24 -25.50 10.35 8.74
N ASP A 25 -26.24 11.01 9.65
CA ASP A 25 -27.47 11.76 9.33
C ASP A 25 -28.50 10.88 8.57
N GLY A 26 -28.63 9.62 9.00
CA GLY A 26 -29.54 8.64 8.39
C GLY A 26 -29.23 8.32 6.92
N LYS A 27 -28.04 8.68 6.41
CA LYS A 27 -27.64 8.38 5.04
C LYS A 27 -27.25 6.91 4.93
N ILE A 28 -27.57 6.33 3.77
CA ILE A 28 -27.15 4.97 3.45
C ILE A 28 -25.66 4.98 3.17
N ILE A 29 -24.89 4.31 4.03
CA ILE A 29 -23.45 4.15 3.88
C ILE A 29 -23.14 2.74 3.43
N LEU A 30 -22.51 2.61 2.26
CA LEU A 30 -21.97 1.35 1.76
C LEU A 30 -20.45 1.34 1.92
N LEU A 31 -19.94 0.41 2.70
CA LEU A 31 -18.51 0.15 2.82
C LEU A 31 -18.15 -1.10 2.01
N GLY A 32 -17.11 -0.98 1.19
CA GLY A 32 -16.55 -2.09 0.44
C GLY A 32 -15.07 -2.28 0.78
N GLY A 33 -14.65 -3.53 0.99
CA GLY A 33 -13.26 -3.85 1.28
C GLY A 33 -13.08 -5.28 1.77
N ASP A 34 -11.83 -5.66 1.97
CA ASP A 34 -11.45 -6.97 2.49
C ASP A 34 -10.61 -6.77 3.76
N PHE A 35 -11.16 -7.21 4.90
CA PHE A 35 -10.50 -7.09 6.21
C PHE A 35 -9.38 -8.09 6.45
N ARG A 36 -9.13 -8.99 5.49
CA ARG A 36 -7.97 -9.90 5.47
C ARG A 36 -6.75 -9.23 4.85
N GLN A 37 -6.91 -8.03 4.27
CA GLN A 37 -5.81 -7.21 3.78
C GLN A 37 -5.13 -6.44 4.92
N VAL A 38 -4.24 -5.51 4.55
CA VAL A 38 -3.41 -4.73 5.48
C VAL A 38 -4.23 -3.89 6.46
N LEU A 39 -3.76 -3.75 7.70
CA LEU A 39 -4.38 -2.87 8.71
C LEU A 39 -4.09 -1.38 8.41
N PRO A 40 -4.76 -0.43 9.07
CA PRO A 40 -4.41 0.99 8.98
C PRO A 40 -2.97 1.22 9.47
N VAL A 41 -2.21 2.09 8.82
CA VAL A 41 -0.83 2.36 9.22
C VAL A 41 -0.83 3.37 10.37
N ILE A 42 -0.27 2.99 11.52
CA ILE A 42 -0.02 3.87 12.66
C ILE A 42 1.48 3.99 12.88
N LEU A 43 2.05 5.15 12.56
CA LEU A 43 3.48 5.42 12.74
C LEU A 43 3.84 5.26 14.23
N ARG A 44 4.83 4.41 14.51
CA ARG A 44 5.30 4.08 15.88
C ARG A 44 4.19 3.54 16.79
N GLY A 45 3.10 3.03 16.23
CA GLY A 45 2.00 2.42 16.98
C GLY A 45 2.31 0.99 17.40
N SER A 46 1.74 0.56 18.52
CA SER A 46 1.72 -0.86 18.89
C SER A 46 0.75 -1.65 18.00
N GLN A 47 0.88 -2.98 18.01
CA GLN A 47 -0.10 -3.87 17.37
C GLN A 47 -1.51 -3.63 17.92
N SER A 48 -1.65 -3.47 19.25
CA SER A 48 -2.93 -3.20 19.89
C SER A 48 -3.56 -1.89 19.42
N LEU A 49 -2.75 -0.83 19.26
CA LEU A 49 -3.21 0.46 18.74
C LEU A 49 -3.65 0.34 17.28
N THR A 50 -2.86 -0.35 16.46
CA THR A 50 -3.19 -0.61 15.05
C THR A 50 -4.53 -1.34 14.90
N VAL A 51 -4.76 -2.34 15.75
CA VAL A 51 -6.03 -3.09 15.76
C VAL A 51 -7.19 -2.23 16.26
N SER A 52 -7.01 -1.45 17.33
CA SER A 52 -8.07 -0.58 17.86
C SER A 52 -8.44 0.57 16.91
N SER A 53 -7.52 0.95 16.03
CA SER A 53 -7.72 1.91 14.95
C SER A 53 -8.61 1.41 13.80
N CYS A 54 -8.96 0.12 13.77
CA CYS A 54 -9.84 -0.46 12.76
C CYS A 54 -11.31 -0.17 13.08
N ILE A 55 -12.12 0.09 12.04
CA ILE A 55 -13.57 0.29 12.21
C ILE A 55 -14.25 -0.91 12.91
N LYS A 56 -13.80 -2.14 12.64
CA LYS A 56 -14.28 -3.39 13.28
C LYS A 56 -14.15 -3.42 14.81
N LYS A 57 -13.31 -2.56 15.39
CA LYS A 57 -13.14 -2.45 16.86
C LYS A 57 -13.94 -1.30 17.46
N HIS A 58 -14.59 -0.50 16.63
CA HIS A 58 -15.36 0.66 17.06
C HIS A 58 -16.86 0.35 17.13
N ARG A 59 -17.59 1.05 18.02
CA ARG A 59 -19.04 0.84 18.23
C ARG A 59 -19.87 0.98 16.95
N LEU A 60 -19.50 1.89 16.05
CA LEU A 60 -20.22 2.09 14.77
C LEU A 60 -20.31 0.81 13.93
N TRP A 61 -19.40 -0.13 14.11
CA TRP A 61 -19.42 -1.39 13.36
C TRP A 61 -20.69 -2.21 13.63
N SER A 62 -21.27 -2.13 14.83
CA SER A 62 -22.51 -2.85 15.13
C SER A 62 -23.72 -2.36 14.34
N ASP A 63 -23.65 -1.14 13.80
CA ASP A 63 -24.74 -0.52 13.05
C ASP A 63 -24.73 -0.94 11.57
N PHE A 64 -23.64 -1.58 11.11
CA PHE A 64 -23.52 -2.06 9.74
C PHE A 64 -24.08 -3.47 9.57
N PHE A 65 -24.85 -3.66 8.51
CA PHE A 65 -25.19 -4.99 8.01
C PHE A 65 -24.05 -5.53 7.13
N VAL A 66 -23.51 -6.71 7.48
CA VAL A 66 -22.36 -7.30 6.79
C VAL A 66 -22.84 -8.26 5.69
N MET A 67 -22.51 -7.94 4.44
CA MET A 67 -22.70 -8.83 3.28
C MET A 67 -21.36 -9.36 2.80
N LYS A 68 -21.29 -10.66 2.50
CA LYS A 68 -20.06 -11.31 2.00
C LYS A 68 -20.24 -11.70 0.54
N LEU A 69 -19.29 -11.33 -0.29
CA LEU A 69 -19.15 -11.87 -1.65
C LEU A 69 -18.38 -13.19 -1.56
N THR A 70 -18.93 -14.25 -2.16
CA THR A 70 -18.38 -15.63 -2.08
C THR A 70 -17.79 -16.11 -3.39
N GLU A 71 -18.20 -15.52 -4.52
CA GLU A 71 -17.74 -15.90 -5.85
C GLU A 71 -16.44 -15.18 -6.20
N ASN A 72 -15.39 -15.95 -6.49
CA ASN A 72 -14.12 -15.41 -6.96
C ASN A 72 -14.16 -15.23 -8.48
N ILE A 73 -14.14 -13.98 -8.93
CA ILE A 73 -14.19 -13.61 -10.36
C ILE A 73 -12.81 -13.32 -10.97
N ARG A 74 -11.74 -13.40 -10.16
CA ARG A 74 -10.37 -13.06 -10.59
C ARG A 74 -9.53 -14.29 -10.90
N ALA A 75 -9.67 -15.35 -10.09
CA ALA A 75 -8.89 -16.56 -10.24
C ALA A 75 -9.39 -17.39 -11.43
N PHE A 76 -8.47 -17.88 -12.25
CA PHE A 76 -8.78 -18.86 -13.28
C PHE A 76 -9.08 -20.22 -12.66
N ASP A 77 -9.73 -21.11 -13.41
CA ASP A 77 -10.03 -22.48 -12.95
C ASP A 77 -8.78 -23.24 -12.51
N SER A 78 -7.64 -22.98 -13.17
CA SER A 78 -6.33 -23.55 -12.83
C SER A 78 -5.74 -23.03 -11.51
N GLU A 79 -6.24 -21.91 -10.98
CA GLU A 79 -5.71 -21.23 -9.79
C GLU A 79 -6.58 -21.44 -8.55
N LYS A 80 -7.64 -22.26 -8.66
CA LYS A 80 -8.61 -22.49 -7.57
C LYS A 80 -7.97 -23.01 -6.29
N GLU A 81 -6.97 -23.88 -6.40
CA GLU A 81 -6.25 -24.42 -5.23
C GLU A 81 -5.48 -23.31 -4.51
N PHE A 82 -4.75 -22.47 -5.25
CA PHE A 82 -4.03 -21.33 -4.68
C PHE A 82 -4.98 -20.30 -4.08
N ALA A 83 -6.08 -19.98 -4.77
CA ALA A 83 -7.10 -19.07 -4.27
C ALA A 83 -7.74 -19.59 -2.96
N SER A 84 -7.99 -20.90 -2.87
CA SER A 84 -8.48 -21.53 -1.65
C SER A 84 -7.44 -21.45 -0.53
N TRP A 85 -6.18 -21.81 -0.80
CA TRP A 85 -5.10 -21.69 0.18
C TRP A 85 -4.95 -20.25 0.72
N LEU A 86 -4.97 -19.25 -0.17
CA LEU A 86 -4.88 -17.84 0.20
C LEU A 86 -6.06 -17.40 1.08
N LEU A 87 -7.24 -17.94 0.83
CA LEU A 87 -8.43 -17.70 1.67
C LEU A 87 -8.23 -18.23 3.10
N HIS A 88 -7.75 -19.46 3.26
CA HIS A 88 -7.45 -20.04 4.59
C HIS A 88 -6.41 -19.21 5.35
N VAL A 89 -5.39 -18.72 4.65
CA VAL A 89 -4.41 -17.79 5.23
C VAL A 89 -5.08 -16.49 5.70
N GLY A 90 -5.94 -15.90 4.87
CA GLY A 90 -6.64 -14.66 5.19
C GLY A 90 -7.61 -14.78 6.36
N GLU A 91 -8.27 -15.93 6.53
CA GLU A 91 -9.17 -16.20 7.68
C GLU A 91 -8.39 -16.53 8.97
N GLY A 92 -7.06 -16.64 8.90
CA GLY A 92 -6.19 -16.92 10.05
C GLY A 92 -6.20 -18.38 10.49
N GLU A 93 -6.68 -19.29 9.63
CA GLU A 93 -6.79 -20.73 9.92
C GLU A 93 -5.42 -21.42 9.91
N SER A 94 -4.43 -20.82 9.25
CA SER A 94 -3.06 -21.32 9.14
C SER A 94 -2.17 -21.05 10.37
N GLY A 95 -2.67 -20.32 11.38
CA GLY A 95 -1.89 -19.92 12.56
C GLY A 95 -0.80 -18.90 12.27
N GLU A 96 0.15 -18.72 13.20
CA GLU A 96 1.23 -17.71 13.08
C GLU A 96 2.31 -18.06 12.04
N LYS A 97 2.48 -19.36 11.75
CA LYS A 97 3.49 -19.86 10.81
C LYS A 97 2.81 -20.43 9.59
N ILE A 98 2.84 -19.67 8.51
CA ILE A 98 2.26 -20.05 7.23
C ILE A 98 3.28 -20.91 6.47
N GLN A 99 2.90 -22.14 6.13
CA GLN A 99 3.63 -22.97 5.18
C GLN A 99 3.30 -22.50 3.76
N LEU A 100 4.32 -22.09 3.00
CA LEU A 100 4.14 -21.65 1.63
C LEU A 100 4.03 -22.88 0.70
N PRO A 101 3.14 -22.84 -0.31
CA PRO A 101 3.08 -23.87 -1.33
C PRO A 101 4.42 -23.99 -2.09
N PRO A 102 4.78 -25.17 -2.61
CA PRO A 102 6.04 -25.38 -3.34
C PRO A 102 6.28 -24.41 -4.50
N PHE A 103 5.22 -24.00 -5.20
CA PHE A 103 5.32 -23.05 -6.32
C PHE A 103 5.62 -21.61 -5.90
N CYS A 104 5.55 -21.27 -4.61
CA CYS A 104 5.93 -19.96 -4.11
C CYS A 104 7.44 -19.82 -3.90
N TYR A 105 8.20 -20.92 -3.91
CA TYR A 105 9.65 -20.88 -3.78
C TYR A 105 10.28 -20.61 -5.15
N PRO A 106 11.04 -19.52 -5.30
CA PRO A 106 11.64 -19.18 -6.58
C PRO A 106 12.81 -20.12 -6.90
N GLU A 107 13.02 -20.39 -8.19
CA GLU A 107 14.19 -21.13 -8.67
C GLU A 107 15.46 -20.28 -8.54
N ILE A 108 15.34 -18.97 -8.78
CA ILE A 108 16.41 -17.98 -8.71
C ILE A 108 16.11 -17.01 -7.55
N GLN A 109 17.07 -16.85 -6.64
CA GLN A 109 16.91 -15.98 -5.46
C GLN A 109 16.87 -14.48 -5.80
N ASP A 110 17.54 -14.08 -6.88
CA ASP A 110 17.49 -12.71 -7.37
C ASP A 110 16.14 -12.47 -8.09
N PRO A 111 15.27 -11.59 -7.57
CA PRO A 111 13.93 -11.37 -8.14
C PRO A 111 13.98 -10.70 -9.52
N VAL A 112 15.02 -9.91 -9.81
CA VAL A 112 15.21 -9.28 -11.12
C VAL A 112 15.59 -10.34 -12.14
N GLN A 113 16.54 -11.22 -11.82
CA GLN A 113 16.90 -12.33 -12.70
C GLN A 113 15.75 -13.32 -12.88
N GLN A 114 15.04 -13.66 -11.80
CA GLN A 114 13.87 -14.54 -11.85
C GLN A 114 12.78 -14.00 -12.80
N LEU A 115 12.54 -12.68 -12.80
CA LEU A 115 11.44 -12.07 -13.55
C LEU A 115 11.82 -11.58 -14.95
N PHE A 116 13.08 -11.24 -15.19
CA PHE A 116 13.54 -10.59 -16.43
C PHE A 116 14.66 -11.35 -17.16
N SER A 117 14.96 -12.60 -16.79
CA SER A 117 15.99 -13.41 -17.46
C SER A 117 15.73 -13.66 -18.95
N ASP A 118 14.46 -13.59 -19.37
CA ASP A 118 14.01 -13.75 -20.76
C ASP A 118 13.97 -12.42 -21.53
N ILE A 119 14.32 -11.30 -20.90
CA ILE A 119 14.26 -9.97 -21.49
C ILE A 119 15.66 -9.47 -21.86
N ASP A 120 15.84 -9.07 -23.11
CA ASP A 120 16.95 -8.21 -23.51
C ASP A 120 16.54 -6.76 -23.33
N PHE A 121 16.97 -6.15 -22.21
CA PHE A 121 16.64 -4.76 -21.92
C PHE A 121 17.04 -3.79 -23.04
N LYS A 122 18.06 -4.10 -23.87
CA LYS A 122 18.50 -3.22 -24.97
C LYS A 122 17.48 -3.08 -26.10
N THR A 123 16.57 -4.04 -26.24
CA THR A 123 15.60 -4.09 -27.33
C THR A 123 14.15 -4.22 -26.83
N VAL A 124 13.96 -4.15 -25.50
CA VAL A 124 12.68 -4.40 -24.85
C VAL A 124 11.59 -3.43 -25.30
N THR A 125 10.39 -3.97 -25.52
CA THR A 125 9.18 -3.22 -25.82
C THR A 125 8.29 -3.08 -24.57
N PRO A 126 7.45 -2.03 -24.49
CA PRO A 126 6.47 -1.90 -23.40
C PRO A 126 5.55 -3.13 -23.26
N GLU A 127 5.24 -3.79 -24.37
CA GLU A 127 4.42 -5.00 -24.42
C GLU A 127 5.07 -6.19 -23.68
N GLU A 128 6.39 -6.35 -23.79
CA GLU A 128 7.15 -7.43 -23.12
C GLU A 128 7.28 -7.22 -21.61
N LEU A 129 7.25 -5.95 -21.16
CA LEU A 129 7.24 -5.59 -19.74
C LEU A 129 5.85 -5.71 -19.10
N LYS A 130 4.79 -5.73 -19.90
CA LYS A 130 3.41 -5.76 -19.40
C LYS A 130 3.17 -7.01 -18.55
N GLY A 131 2.54 -6.80 -17.39
CA GLY A 131 2.15 -7.89 -16.49
C GLY A 131 3.27 -8.40 -15.58
N ARG A 132 4.47 -7.81 -15.66
CA ARG A 132 5.59 -8.11 -14.76
C ARG A 132 5.63 -7.08 -13.64
N ALA A 133 5.70 -7.54 -12.39
CA ALA A 133 5.83 -6.68 -11.22
C ALA A 133 6.63 -7.37 -10.12
N ILE A 134 7.50 -6.62 -9.46
CA ILE A 134 8.17 -7.05 -8.24
C ILE A 134 7.54 -6.27 -7.08
N LEU A 135 7.05 -6.98 -6.07
CA LEU A 135 6.53 -6.39 -4.84
C LEU A 135 7.56 -6.58 -3.73
N THR A 136 7.83 -5.50 -2.99
CA THR A 136 8.75 -5.50 -1.86
C THR A 136 8.02 -5.08 -0.59
N VAL A 137 8.59 -5.42 0.57
CA VAL A 137 8.02 -5.04 1.88
C VAL A 137 8.26 -3.56 2.20
N THR A 138 9.35 -2.98 1.69
CA THR A 138 9.74 -1.59 1.96
C THR A 138 9.93 -0.80 0.67
N ASN A 139 9.64 0.50 0.76
CA ASN A 139 9.85 1.44 -0.35
C ASN A 139 11.34 1.54 -0.72
N ASP A 140 12.24 1.51 0.27
CA ASP A 140 13.69 1.57 0.01
C ASP A 140 14.17 0.43 -0.88
N LEU A 141 13.73 -0.80 -0.58
CA LEU A 141 14.06 -1.96 -1.41
C LEU A 141 13.39 -1.87 -2.79
N SER A 142 12.16 -1.35 -2.87
CA SER A 142 11.51 -1.10 -4.16
C SER A 142 12.30 -0.11 -5.00
N MET A 143 12.77 1.00 -4.41
CA MET A 143 13.57 2.00 -5.10
C MET A 143 14.91 1.44 -5.56
N GLN A 144 15.57 0.65 -4.72
CA GLN A 144 16.82 -0.04 -5.08
C GLN A 144 16.63 -0.96 -6.29
N ILE A 145 15.60 -1.82 -6.26
CA ILE A 145 15.31 -2.73 -7.38
C ILE A 145 14.93 -1.95 -8.64
N ASN A 146 14.10 -0.92 -8.52
CA ASN A 146 13.72 -0.08 -9.66
C ASN A 146 14.95 0.57 -10.31
N ASN A 147 15.87 1.11 -9.51
CA ASN A 147 17.11 1.71 -10.02
C ASN A 147 18.01 0.67 -10.72
N LEU A 148 18.14 -0.55 -10.17
CA LEU A 148 18.91 -1.63 -10.81
C LEU A 148 18.32 -2.00 -12.18
N VAL A 149 17.00 -2.09 -12.28
CA VAL A 149 16.32 -2.37 -13.55
C VAL A 149 16.48 -1.21 -14.53
N LEU A 150 16.35 0.04 -14.07
CA LEU A 150 16.56 1.23 -14.91
C LEU A 150 17.98 1.32 -15.47
N GLU A 151 19.01 0.93 -14.70
CA GLU A 151 20.40 0.89 -15.16
C GLU A 151 20.63 -0.12 -16.29
N CYS A 152 19.76 -1.12 -16.44
CA CYS A 152 19.81 -2.08 -17.53
C CYS A 152 19.13 -1.55 -18.80
N MET A 153 18.27 -0.53 -18.70
CA MET A 153 17.51 -0.01 -19.83
C MET A 153 18.36 0.90 -20.73
N PRO A 154 18.24 0.78 -22.06
CA PRO A 154 18.91 1.66 -23.00
C PRO A 154 18.22 3.02 -23.03
N GLY A 155 18.99 4.08 -23.17
CA GLY A 155 18.46 5.43 -23.33
C GLY A 155 19.31 6.48 -22.66
N ASN A 156 18.95 7.74 -22.88
CA ASN A 156 19.54 8.84 -22.14
C ASN A 156 18.76 9.01 -20.84
N GLU A 157 19.47 8.98 -19.72
CA GLU A 157 18.91 9.32 -18.42
C GLU A 157 18.45 10.78 -18.38
N VAL A 158 17.28 11.01 -17.79
CA VAL A 158 16.75 12.35 -17.54
C VAL A 158 16.43 12.44 -16.05
N ILE A 159 17.11 13.32 -15.33
CA ILE A 159 16.88 13.51 -13.91
C ILE A 159 15.93 14.69 -13.70
N TYR A 160 14.83 14.43 -12.99
CA TYR A 160 13.91 15.44 -12.49
C TYR A 160 14.20 15.71 -11.02
N GLU A 161 14.55 16.95 -10.71
CA GLU A 161 14.87 17.39 -9.34
C GLU A 161 13.65 18.12 -8.71
N SER A 162 13.29 17.75 -7.48
CA SER A 162 12.27 18.47 -6.71
C SER A 162 12.78 19.84 -6.26
N ILE A 163 11.85 20.76 -5.98
CA ILE A 163 12.14 22.05 -5.36
C ILE A 163 11.35 22.12 -4.06
N ASP A 164 12.03 21.88 -2.94
CA ASP A 164 11.41 21.78 -1.63
C ASP A 164 11.78 23.00 -0.77
N ASN A 165 10.79 23.56 -0.07
CA ASN A 165 10.98 24.71 0.80
C ASN A 165 10.23 24.50 2.12
N ILE A 166 10.83 24.96 3.22
CA ILE A 166 10.13 25.03 4.50
C ILE A 166 9.11 26.17 4.50
N VAL A 167 7.95 25.93 5.12
CA VAL A 167 6.97 26.98 5.39
C VAL A 167 7.09 27.34 6.88
N SER A 168 8.00 28.25 7.21
CA SER A 168 8.17 28.76 8.58
C SER A 168 8.38 30.27 8.60
N ASN A 169 7.78 30.92 9.62
CA ASN A 169 7.97 32.33 9.91
C ASN A 169 9.15 32.58 10.88
N ASN A 170 9.81 31.52 11.38
CA ASN A 170 10.96 31.63 12.28
C ASN A 170 12.27 31.63 11.47
N PRO A 171 13.07 32.71 11.51
CA PRO A 171 14.35 32.78 10.80
C PRO A 171 15.36 31.70 11.24
N GLN A 172 15.26 31.19 12.47
CA GLN A 172 16.14 30.12 12.95
C GLN A 172 15.88 28.79 12.23
N ASP A 173 14.65 28.55 11.77
CA ASP A 173 14.31 27.30 11.09
C ASP A 173 14.98 27.23 9.71
N GLN A 174 15.17 28.38 9.03
CA GLN A 174 15.90 28.45 7.77
C GLN A 174 17.37 28.05 7.90
N LEU A 175 17.96 28.24 9.09
CA LEU A 175 19.33 27.79 9.39
C LEU A 175 19.38 26.31 9.81
N ALA A 176 18.30 25.79 10.40
CA ALA A 176 18.21 24.42 10.88
C ALA A 176 17.89 23.41 9.78
N TYR A 177 17.13 23.81 8.75
CA TYR A 177 16.71 22.96 7.65
C TYR A 177 17.32 23.47 6.34
N THR A 178 18.55 23.02 6.06
CA THR A 178 19.23 23.37 4.81
C THR A 178 18.60 22.67 3.61
N GLU A 179 18.86 23.17 2.40
CA GLU A 179 18.40 22.55 1.16
C GLU A 179 18.89 21.10 1.04
N GLU A 180 20.15 20.83 1.39
CA GLU A 180 20.71 19.48 1.36
C GLU A 180 20.00 18.54 2.34
N PHE A 181 19.59 19.05 3.50
CA PHE A 181 18.77 18.28 4.43
C PHE A 181 17.42 17.95 3.82
N LEU A 182 16.72 18.92 3.21
CA LEU A 182 15.43 18.69 2.56
C LEU A 182 15.54 17.68 1.41
N ASN A 183 16.56 17.83 0.56
CA ASN A 183 16.84 16.96 -0.57
C ASN A 183 17.18 15.51 -0.14
N SER A 184 17.57 15.30 1.13
CA SER A 184 17.81 13.97 1.70
C SER A 184 16.54 13.27 2.19
N LEU A 185 15.42 13.98 2.30
CA LEU A 185 14.17 13.42 2.81
C LEU A 185 13.45 12.65 1.70
N THR A 186 12.77 11.57 2.08
CA THR A 186 11.81 10.87 1.22
C THR A 186 10.54 10.57 2.02
N PRO A 187 9.68 11.59 2.22
CA PRO A 187 8.47 11.43 3.00
C PRO A 187 7.55 10.36 2.41
N THR A 188 6.77 9.69 3.27
CA THR A 188 5.82 8.68 2.82
C THR A 188 4.81 9.26 1.83
N GLY A 189 4.69 8.63 0.66
CA GLY A 189 3.76 9.05 -0.39
C GLY A 189 4.30 10.16 -1.30
N MET A 190 5.56 10.57 -1.15
CA MET A 190 6.24 11.50 -2.04
C MET A 190 7.38 10.82 -2.80
N PRO A 191 7.68 11.25 -4.04
CA PRO A 191 8.88 10.78 -4.75
C PRO A 191 10.15 11.29 -4.05
N PRO A 192 11.31 10.64 -4.30
CA PRO A 192 12.60 11.19 -3.87
C PRO A 192 12.90 12.51 -4.59
N HIS A 193 13.82 13.30 -4.03
CA HIS A 193 14.26 14.57 -4.63
C HIS A 193 14.76 14.40 -6.06
N LYS A 194 15.54 13.33 -6.33
CA LYS A 194 16.00 12.97 -7.68
C LYS A 194 15.20 11.81 -8.21
N LEU A 195 14.36 12.08 -9.20
CA LEU A 195 13.65 11.05 -9.96
C LEU A 195 14.37 10.84 -11.30
N ARG A 196 14.81 9.60 -11.53
CA ARG A 196 15.45 9.15 -12.78
C ARG A 196 14.41 8.66 -13.77
#